data_AF-A0A6V7NFQ7-F1
#
_entry.id   AF-A0A6V7NFQ7-F1
#
_cell.length_a   1.000
_cell.length_b   1.000
_cell.length_c   1.000
_cell.angle_alpha   90.00
_cell.angle_beta   90.00
_cell.angle_gamma   90.00
#
_symmetry.space_group_name_H-M   'P 1'
#
loop_
_entity.id
_entity.type
_entity.pdbx_description
1 polymer ?
#
loop_
_entity_poly.entity_id
_entity_poly.type
_entity_poly.pdbx_seq_one_letter_code
_entity_poly.pdbx_strand_id
1 'polypeptide(L)'
;MHMEKLFYDTFVEERDRVWLATHHLDGEAYRWWLDIWDNPNMDLSAISWKRFKELLLAHYFPDSVKRQMAKDLRSLCQGSGLWPSMSGSSPGSTIACLLSCGTT
;
A
#
# COMPACT_ATOMS: atom_id res chain seq x y z
N MET A 1 7.24 -6.32 3.76
CA MET A 1 7.48 -4.95 4.27
C MET A 1 8.95 -4.55 4.13
N HIS A 2 9.39 -4.08 2.96
CA HIS A 2 10.79 -3.64 2.75
C HIS A 2 11.07 -2.25 3.35
N MET A 3 10.12 -1.32 3.21
CA MET A 3 10.25 0.07 3.68
C MET A 3 10.35 0.22 5.20
N GLU A 4 9.51 -0.48 5.98
CA GLU A 4 9.54 -0.36 7.44
C GLU A 4 10.84 -0.92 8.03
N LYS A 5 11.35 -2.01 7.43
CA LYS A 5 12.65 -2.57 7.79
C LYS A 5 13.77 -1.59 7.48
N LEU A 6 13.74 -0.95 6.31
CA LEU A 6 14.72 0.07 5.94
C LEU A 6 14.73 1.25 6.92
N PHE A 7 13.55 1.77 7.30
CA PHE A 7 13.46 2.87 8.28
C PHE A 7 13.96 2.47 9.67
N TYR A 8 13.75 1.22 10.07
CA TYR A 8 14.26 0.69 11.32
C TYR A 8 15.79 0.57 11.29
N ASP A 9 16.33 -0.04 10.23
CA ASP A 9 17.77 -0.31 10.08
C ASP A 9 18.59 0.98 9.91
N THR A 10 17.99 2.04 9.35
CA THR A 10 18.65 3.34 9.11
C THR A 10 18.28 4.40 10.15
N PHE A 11 17.52 4.05 11.19
CA PHE A 11 17.10 4.96 12.27
C PHE A 11 16.41 6.24 11.76
N VAL A 12 15.61 6.13 10.70
CA VAL A 12 14.88 7.25 10.12
C VAL A 12 13.83 7.77 11.10
N GLU A 13 13.90 9.07 11.40
CA GLU A 13 12.92 9.76 12.24
C GLU A 13 11.53 9.72 11.62
N GLU A 14 10.49 9.64 12.46
CA GLU A 14 9.12 9.50 11.97
C GLU A 14 8.66 10.65 11.06
N ARG A 15 9.21 11.85 11.27
CA ARG A 15 8.96 13.05 10.47
C ARG A 15 9.44 12.91 9.02
N ASP A 16 10.49 12.12 8.79
CA ASP A 16 11.11 11.96 7.48
C ASP A 16 10.59 10.73 6.72
N ARG A 17 9.94 9.79 7.42
CA ARG A 17 9.42 8.55 6.81
C ARG A 17 8.42 8.80 5.70
N VAL A 18 7.54 9.78 5.87
CA VAL A 18 6.54 10.13 4.85
C VAL A 18 7.24 10.65 3.61
N TRP A 19 8.17 11.59 3.76
CA TRP A 19 8.95 12.14 2.64
C TRP A 19 9.77 11.10 1.89
N LEU A 20 10.40 10.18 2.61
CA LEU A 20 11.16 9.10 2.00
C LEU A 20 10.24 8.11 1.27
N ALA A 21 9.10 7.76 1.87
CA ALA A 21 8.14 6.86 1.22
C ALA A 21 7.52 7.47 -0.03
N THR A 22 7.25 8.78 -0.03
CA THR A 22 6.65 9.47 -1.17
C THR A 22 7.63 9.64 -2.33
N HIS A 23 8.94 9.70 -2.05
CA HIS A 23 9.99 9.65 -3.07
C HIS A 23 10.01 8.33 -3.86
N HIS A 24 9.51 7.25 -3.27
CA HIS A 24 9.39 5.95 -3.92
C HIS A 24 8.02 5.71 -4.56
N LEU A 25 7.08 6.65 -4.46
CA LEU A 25 5.82 6.59 -5.19
C LEU A 25 6.08 7.05 -6.62
N ASP A 26 5.66 6.25 -7.59
CA ASP A 26 5.78 6.57 -9.02
C ASP A 26 4.41 6.60 -9.71
N GLY A 27 4.33 7.36 -10.80
CA GLY A 27 3.17 7.37 -11.69
C GLY A 27 1.87 7.81 -11.02
N GLU A 28 0.87 6.93 -11.02
CA GLU A 28 -0.45 7.19 -10.43
C GLU A 28 -0.37 7.41 -8.92
N ALA A 29 0.50 6.69 -8.22
CA ALA A 29 0.62 6.79 -6.76
C ALA A 29 1.23 8.10 -6.31
N TYR A 30 2.18 8.63 -7.08
CA TYR A 30 2.72 9.96 -6.82
C TYR A 30 1.66 11.05 -7.05
N ARG A 31 0.87 10.94 -8.14
CA ARG A 31 -0.22 11.89 -8.41
C ARG A 31 -1.29 11.88 -7.32
N TRP A 32 -1.72 10.70 -6.89
CA TRP A 32 -2.63 10.57 -5.75
C TRP A 32 -2.08 11.25 -4.49
N TRP A 33 -0.79 11.07 -4.21
CA TRP A 33 -0.17 11.72 -3.07
C TRP A 33 -0.13 13.25 -3.22
N LEU A 34 0.12 13.77 -4.42
CA LEU A 34 0.03 15.21 -4.71
C LEU A 34 -1.39 15.75 -4.52
N ASP A 35 -2.43 15.01 -4.94
CA ASP A 35 -3.82 15.42 -4.72
C ASP A 35 -4.19 15.48 -3.23
N ILE A 36 -3.64 14.55 -2.43
CA ILE A 36 -3.75 14.58 -0.97
C ILE A 36 -2.95 15.75 -0.39
N TRP A 37 -1.82 16.06 -1.01
CA TRP A 37 -0.93 17.14 -0.58
C TRP A 37 -1.56 18.52 -0.78
N ASP A 38 -2.17 18.75 -1.95
CA ASP A 38 -2.79 20.02 -2.29
C ASP A 38 -4.17 20.21 -1.64
N ASN A 39 -4.66 19.24 -0.86
CA ASN A 39 -5.94 19.33 -0.18
C ASN A 39 -5.85 20.30 1.02
N PRO A 40 -6.55 21.44 0.99
CA PRO A 40 -6.48 22.45 2.05
C PRO A 40 -7.05 21.99 3.40
N ASN A 41 -7.76 20.87 3.43
CA ASN A 41 -8.29 20.27 4.67
C ASN A 41 -7.31 19.30 5.34
N MET A 42 -6.17 19.02 4.72
CA MET A 42 -5.15 18.11 5.24
C MET A 42 -4.00 18.91 5.86
N ASP A 43 -3.82 18.79 7.18
CA ASP A 43 -2.60 19.29 7.81
C ASP A 43 -1.45 18.30 7.60
N LEU A 44 -0.71 18.53 6.51
CA LEU A 44 0.43 17.72 6.10
C LEU A 44 1.64 17.90 7.02
N SER A 45 1.77 19.05 7.69
CA SER A 45 2.86 19.27 8.63
C SER A 45 2.76 18.34 9.84
N ALA A 46 1.56 17.80 10.08
CA ALA A 46 1.24 16.88 11.17
C ALA A 46 0.92 15.45 10.70
N ILE A 47 1.08 15.11 9.41
CA ILE A 47 0.75 13.76 8.94
C ILE A 47 1.77 12.74 9.48
N SER A 48 1.35 11.98 10.49
CA SER A 48 2.18 10.90 11.03
C SER A 48 2.37 9.78 10.01
N TRP A 49 3.45 9.03 10.15
CA TRP A 49 3.70 7.83 9.35
C TRP A 49 2.52 6.85 9.41
N LYS A 50 1.90 6.71 10.59
CA LYS A 50 0.69 5.90 10.77
C LYS A 50 -0.45 6.40 9.88
N ARG A 51 -0.71 7.71 9.87
CA ARG A 51 -1.80 8.31 9.11
C ARG A 51 -1.57 8.18 7.60
N PHE A 52 -0.34 8.36 7.14
CA PHE A 52 0.06 8.10 5.76
C PHE A 52 -0.30 6.66 5.33
N LYS A 53 0.09 5.66 6.13
CA LYS A 53 -0.23 4.25 5.84
C LYS A 53 -1.72 3.98 5.79
N GLU A 54 -2.50 4.56 6.69
CA GLU A 54 -3.97 4.43 6.68
C GLU A 54 -4.57 4.96 5.39
N LEU A 55 -4.14 6.15 4.93
CA LEU A 55 -4.62 6.76 3.69
C LEU A 55 -4.22 5.92 2.46
N LEU A 56 -2.97 5.47 2.42
CA LEU A 56 -2.47 4.63 1.34
C LEU A 56 -3.25 3.31 1.26
N LEU A 57 -3.46 2.65 2.40
CA LEU A 57 -4.23 1.41 2.47
C LEU A 57 -5.70 1.63 2.13
N ALA A 58 -6.31 2.73 2.55
CA ALA A 58 -7.71 3.02 2.22
C ALA A 58 -7.89 3.25 0.70
N HIS A 59 -6.93 3.91 0.05
CA HIS A 59 -7.00 4.21 -1.37
C HIS A 59 -6.76 2.97 -2.25
N TYR A 60 -5.68 2.21 -1.98
CA TYR A 60 -5.29 1.06 -2.81
C TYR A 60 -5.91 -0.27 -2.37
N PHE A 61 -6.28 -0.39 -1.10
CA PHE A 61 -6.87 -1.60 -0.52
C PHE A 61 -8.20 -1.28 0.16
N PRO A 62 -9.20 -0.81 -0.58
CA PRO A 62 -10.53 -0.62 -0.01
C PRO A 62 -11.08 -1.95 0.51
N ASP A 63 -11.97 -1.89 1.50
CA ASP A 63 -12.47 -3.10 2.18
C ASP A 63 -13.24 -4.05 1.25
N SER A 64 -13.71 -3.56 0.09
CA SER A 64 -14.21 -4.40 -1.01
C SER A 64 -13.11 -5.30 -1.59
N VAL A 65 -11.94 -4.74 -1.89
CA VAL A 65 -10.77 -5.46 -2.42
C VAL A 65 -10.23 -6.44 -1.38
N LYS A 66 -10.12 -6.03 -0.10
CA LYS A 66 -9.72 -6.94 0.98
C LYS A 66 -10.68 -8.14 1.13
N ARG A 67 -11.99 -7.89 1.05
CA ARG A 67 -13.01 -8.96 1.11
C ARG A 67 -12.93 -9.88 -0.09
N GLN A 68 -12.69 -9.33 -1.28
CA GLN A 68 -12.52 -10.11 -2.49
C GLN A 68 -11.26 -10.98 -2.41
N MET A 69 -10.11 -10.40 -2.04
CA MET A 69 -8.86 -11.15 -1.82
C MET A 69 -9.03 -12.24 -0.75
N ALA A 70 -9.75 -11.98 0.34
CA ALA A 70 -10.04 -13.00 1.35
C ALA A 70 -10.94 -14.13 0.82
N LYS A 71 -11.88 -13.81 -0.08
CA LYS A 71 -12.72 -14.81 -0.76
C LYS A 71 -11.90 -15.63 -1.75
N ASP A 72 -11.04 -14.97 -2.53
CA ASP A 72 -10.16 -15.61 -3.51
C ASP A 72 -9.16 -16.53 -2.79
N LEU A 73 -8.53 -16.08 -1.69
CA LEU A 73 -7.65 -16.89 -0.86
C LEU A 73 -8.38 -18.10 -0.28
N ARG A 74 -9.61 -17.93 0.23
CA ARG A 74 -10.43 -19.06 0.68
C ARG A 74 -10.72 -20.05 -0.45
N SER A 75 -11.02 -19.57 -1.65
CA SER A 75 -11.27 -20.42 -2.82
C SER A 75 -10.01 -21.18 -3.27
N LEU A 76 -8.85 -20.53 -3.22
CA LEU A 76 -7.55 -21.12 -3.53
C LEU A 76 -7.17 -22.21 -2.51
N CYS A 77 -7.35 -21.95 -1.21
CA CYS A 77 -7.13 -22.96 -0.17
C CYS A 77 -8.12 -24.12 -0.25
N GLN A 78 -9.31 -23.90 -0.83
CA GLN A 78 -10.32 -24.94 -1.04
C GLN A 78 -10.21 -25.64 -2.41
N GLY A 79 -9.22 -25.28 -3.24
CA GLY A 79 -8.92 -25.99 -4.49
C GLY A 79 -9.85 -25.68 -5.68
N SER A 80 -10.65 -24.61 -5.65
CA SER A 80 -11.43 -24.19 -6.81
C SER A 80 -10.61 -23.28 -7.71
N GLY A 81 -9.86 -23.88 -8.64
CA GLY A 81 -8.98 -23.20 -9.60
C GLY A 81 -9.71 -22.37 -10.66
N LEU A 82 -10.35 -21.28 -10.27
CA LEU A 82 -10.86 -20.26 -11.19
C LEU A 82 -10.08 -18.96 -10.96
N TRP A 83 -8.91 -18.87 -11.59
CA TRP A 83 -8.25 -17.58 -11.78
C TRP A 83 -9.11 -16.72 -12.72
N PRO A 84 -9.58 -15.53 -12.31
CA PRO A 84 -10.16 -14.60 -13.26
C PRO A 84 -9.00 -14.07 -14.11
N SER A 85 -9.05 -14.30 -15.42
CA SER A 85 -8.11 -13.68 -16.37
C SER A 85 -8.14 -12.15 -16.20
N MET A 86 -7.19 -11.61 -15.44
CA MET A 86 -6.98 -10.17 -15.33
C MET A 86 -6.17 -9.69 -16.53
N SER A 87 -6.83 -9.53 -17.68
CA SER A 87 -6.32 -8.71 -18.77
C SER A 87 -6.54 -7.24 -18.41
N GLY A 88 -5.51 -6.61 -17.85
CA GLY A 88 -5.54 -5.19 -17.51
C GLY A 88 -4.42 -4.84 -16.56
N SER A 89 -3.34 -4.31 -17.12
CA SER A 89 -2.18 -3.70 -16.46
C SER A 89 -2.47 -3.23 -15.04
N SER A 90 -2.05 -4.01 -14.04
CA SER A 90 -2.24 -3.68 -12.63
C SER A 90 -0.90 -3.39 -11.96
N PRO A 91 -0.71 -2.23 -11.29
CA PRO A 91 0.48 -1.94 -10.49
C PRO A 91 0.63 -2.88 -9.27
N GLY A 92 -0.39 -3.71 -9.00
CA GLY A 92 -0.49 -4.58 -7.83
C GLY A 92 0.50 -5.74 -7.78
N SER A 93 1.20 -6.08 -8.87
CA SER A 93 2.19 -7.18 -8.84
C SER A 93 3.39 -6.89 -7.94
N THR A 94 3.83 -5.63 -7.85
CA THR A 94 4.96 -5.26 -6.98
C THR A 94 4.57 -5.20 -5.50
N ILE A 95 3.31 -4.81 -5.20
CA ILE A 95 2.82 -4.70 -3.82
C ILE A 95 2.40 -6.07 -3.25
N ALA A 96 1.91 -6.99 -4.09
CA ALA A 96 1.64 -8.37 -3.68
C ALA A 96 2.92 -9.10 -3.22
N CYS A 97 4.07 -8.84 -3.86
CA CYS A 97 5.37 -9.35 -3.40
C CYS A 97 5.77 -8.81 -2.01
N LEU A 98 5.31 -7.61 -1.62
CA LEU A 98 5.64 -7.03 -0.31
C LEU A 98 4.88 -7.66 0.86
N LEU A 99 3.82 -8.44 0.59
CA LEU A 99 2.91 -8.98 1.61
C LEU A 99 2.99 -10.52 1.78
N SER A 100 3.62 -11.26 0.85
CA SER A 100 3.58 -12.74 0.87
C SER A 100 4.71 -13.44 1.65
N CYS A 101 5.63 -12.73 2.30
CA CYS A 101 6.68 -13.34 3.14
C CYS A 101 6.63 -12.77 4.56
N GLY A 102 5.79 -13.37 5.41
CA GLY A 102 5.58 -12.93 6.79
C GLY A 102 4.72 -13.92 7.59
N THR A 103 4.95 -15.22 7.43
CA THR A 103 4.50 -16.25 8.38
C THR A 103 5.68 -17.12 8.73
N THR A 104 6.38 -16.76 9.80
CA THR A 104 6.90 -17.71 10.79
C THR A 104 6.89 -17.03 12.13
#